data_AF-A0A2K3JQ71-F1
#
_entry.id   AF-A0A2K3JQ71-F1
#
_cell.length_a   1.000
_cell.length_b   1.000
_cell.length_c   1.000
_cell.angle_alpha   90.00
_cell.angle_beta   90.00
_cell.angle_gamma   90.00
#
_symmetry.space_group_name_H-M   'P 1'
#
loop_
_entity.id
_entity.type
_entity.pdbx_description
1 polymer ?
#
loop_
_entity_poly.entity_id
_entity_poly.type
_entity_poly.pdbx_seq_one_letter_code
_entity_poly.pdbx_strand_id
1 'polypeptide(L)'
;VEDFEEHVLRDNWKEVVEYYKKDKFYHTLKVKKRGTALHVAVSNGEKEAVNDLVREILRMWKWNENDDDDDDDDDEEEEDETHPLRMWNERGGTPLHIAALRGFT
;
A
#
# COMPACT_ATOMS: atom_id res chain seq x y z
N VAL A 1 -6.14 -14.27 6.44
CA VAL A 1 -6.56 -12.91 6.04
C VAL A 1 -7.27 -12.18 7.18
N GLU A 2 -8.12 -12.86 7.96
CA GLU A 2 -8.77 -12.28 9.16
C GLU A 2 -7.78 -11.70 10.19
N ASP A 3 -6.66 -12.39 10.45
CA ASP A 3 -5.65 -11.91 11.41
C ASP A 3 -5.04 -10.55 11.00
N PHE A 4 -4.81 -10.33 9.70
CA PHE A 4 -4.24 -9.09 9.19
C PHE A 4 -5.19 -7.90 9.39
N GLU A 5 -6.47 -8.07 9.04
CA GLU A 5 -7.47 -7.01 9.25
C GLU A 5 -7.62 -6.67 10.74
N GLU A 6 -7.59 -7.69 11.59
CA GLU A 6 -7.66 -7.51 13.04
C GLU A 6 -6.45 -6.72 13.57
N HIS A 7 -5.23 -7.03 13.11
CA HIS A 7 -4.04 -6.27 13.49
C HIS A 7 -4.13 -4.79 13.06
N VAL A 8 -4.64 -4.50 11.86
CA VAL A 8 -4.85 -3.12 11.39
C VAL A 8 -5.88 -2.38 12.24
N LEU A 9 -6.98 -3.05 12.61
CA LEU A 9 -8.05 -2.43 13.42
C LEU A 9 -7.68 -2.24 14.89
N ARG A 10 -6.76 -3.06 15.41
CA ARG A 10 -6.24 -2.98 16.78
C ARG A 10 -5.02 -2.06 16.93
N ASP A 11 -4.58 -1.39 15.87
CA ASP A 11 -3.40 -0.51 15.87
C ASP A 11 -2.07 -1.28 16.11
N ASN A 12 -2.05 -2.57 15.78
CA ASN A 12 -0.88 -3.45 15.92
C ASN A 12 0.03 -3.34 14.68
N TRP A 13 0.60 -2.15 14.46
CA TRP A 13 1.33 -1.84 13.23
C TRP A 13 2.61 -2.66 13.02
N LYS A 14 3.24 -3.15 14.09
CA LYS A 14 4.44 -3.99 13.98
C LYS A 14 4.15 -5.27 13.20
N GLU A 15 3.05 -5.94 13.52
CA GLU A 15 2.59 -7.14 12.85
C GLU A 15 2.15 -6.83 11.41
N VAL A 16 1.44 -5.71 11.18
CA VAL A 16 1.03 -5.27 9.83
C VAL A 16 2.23 -5.06 8.91
N VAL A 17 3.30 -4.44 9.41
CA VAL A 17 4.55 -4.23 8.66
C VAL A 17 5.22 -5.56 8.33
N GLU A 18 5.20 -6.55 9.23
CA GLU A 18 5.72 -7.89 8.93
C GLU A 18 4.92 -8.60 7.84
N TYR A 19 3.61 -8.38 7.73
CA TYR A 19 2.83 -8.86 6.58
C TYR A 19 3.22 -8.13 5.29
N TYR A 20 3.44 -6.82 5.34
CA TYR A 20 3.88 -6.02 4.18
C TYR A 20 5.25 -6.46 3.66
N LYS A 21 6.16 -6.90 4.52
CA LYS A 21 7.46 -7.45 4.12
C LYS A 21 7.39 -8.83 3.46
N LYS A 22 6.36 -9.61 3.79
CA LYS A 22 6.24 -11.00 3.34
C LYS A 22 5.67 -11.10 1.94
N ASP A 23 4.63 -10.32 1.64
CA ASP A 23 3.88 -10.47 0.39
C ASP A 23 3.24 -9.14 -0.05
N LYS A 24 3.38 -8.83 -1.35
CA LYS A 24 2.75 -7.68 -2.01
C LYS A 24 1.23 -7.72 -1.96
N PHE A 25 0.63 -8.91 -1.81
CA PHE A 25 -0.80 -9.08 -1.62
C PHE A 25 -1.37 -8.20 -0.49
N TYR A 26 -0.64 -8.04 0.62
CA TYR A 26 -1.10 -7.23 1.75
C TYR A 26 -1.09 -5.72 1.48
N HIS A 27 -0.37 -5.28 0.44
CA HIS A 27 -0.31 -3.87 0.09
C HIS A 27 -1.61 -3.40 -0.57
N THR A 28 -2.28 -4.28 -1.31
CA THR A 28 -3.55 -4.01 -2.00
C THR A 28 -4.78 -4.55 -1.26
N LEU A 29 -4.58 -5.38 -0.23
CA LEU A 29 -5.65 -5.93 0.59
C LEU A 29 -6.46 -4.81 1.28
N LYS A 30 -7.77 -4.78 1.00
CA LYS A 30 -8.71 -3.84 1.60
C LYS A 30 -9.18 -4.35 2.95
N VAL A 31 -9.01 -3.52 3.98
CA VAL A 31 -9.47 -3.75 5.35
C VAL A 31 -10.88 -3.19 5.48
N LYS A 32 -11.86 -4.09 5.31
CA LYS A 32 -13.30 -3.77 5.38
C LYS A 32 -13.63 -2.52 4.54
N LYS A 33 -14.45 -1.61 5.09
CA LYS A 33 -14.92 -0.38 4.44
C LYS A 33 -13.96 0.81 4.54
N ARG A 34 -12.75 0.62 5.07
CA ARG A 34 -11.82 1.73 5.38
C ARG A 34 -10.74 1.95 4.30
N GLY A 35 -10.61 1.05 3.34
CA GLY A 35 -9.54 1.05 2.35
C GLY A 35 -8.42 0.09 2.76
N THR A 36 -7.19 0.33 2.29
CA THR A 36 -6.02 -0.48 2.66
C THR A 36 -5.48 -0.15 4.06
N ALA A 37 -4.54 -0.94 4.58
CA ALA A 37 -3.90 -0.65 5.86
C ALA A 37 -3.23 0.74 5.87
N LEU A 38 -2.67 1.18 4.74
CA LEU A 38 -2.11 2.54 4.61
C LEU A 38 -3.18 3.64 4.78
N HIS A 39 -4.41 3.45 4.27
CA HIS A 39 -5.51 4.38 4.52
C HIS A 39 -5.84 4.48 6.00
N VAL A 40 -5.84 3.36 6.71
CA VAL A 40 -6.11 3.30 8.15
C VAL A 40 -5.00 3.96 8.95
N ALA A 41 -3.73 3.69 8.61
CA ALA A 41 -2.57 4.28 9.28
C ALA A 41 -2.55 5.81 9.16
N VAL A 42 -2.72 6.31 7.92
CA VAL A 42 -2.86 7.76 7.65
C VAL A 42 -4.07 8.31 8.39
N SER A 43 -5.15 7.52 8.47
CA SER A 43 -6.35 7.96 9.17
C SER A 43 -6.16 8.06 10.68
N ASN A 44 -5.43 7.13 11.29
CA ASN A 44 -5.15 7.19 12.72
C ASN A 44 -4.07 8.24 13.05
N GLY A 45 -3.39 8.74 12.02
CA GLY A 45 -2.30 9.69 12.15
C GLY A 45 -1.01 9.06 12.67
N GLU A 46 -0.87 7.74 12.46
CA GLU A 46 0.28 6.97 12.91
C GLU A 46 1.44 7.17 11.94
N LYS A 47 2.27 8.18 12.20
CA LYS A 47 3.35 8.61 11.30
C LYS A 47 4.41 7.53 11.11
N GLU A 48 4.74 6.78 12.16
CA GLU A 48 5.79 5.75 12.10
C GLU A 48 5.33 4.59 11.21
N ALA A 49 4.12 4.09 11.44
CA ALA A 49 3.55 3.03 10.61
C ALA A 49 3.38 3.48 9.15
N VAL A 50 2.92 4.71 8.89
CA VAL A 50 2.82 5.22 7.51
C VAL A 50 4.18 5.19 6.81
N ASN A 51 5.24 5.66 7.48
CA ASN A 51 6.58 5.66 6.91
C ASN A 51 7.09 4.24 6.62
N ASP A 52 6.89 3.30 7.55
CA ASP A 52 7.31 1.91 7.38
C ASP A 52 6.53 1.19 6.27
N LEU A 53 5.21 1.35 6.22
CA LEU A 53 4.37 0.76 5.17
C LEU A 53 4.74 1.31 3.78
N VAL A 54 4.95 2.63 3.66
CA VAL A 54 5.38 3.25 2.39
C VAL A 54 6.77 2.76 1.98
N ARG A 55 7.70 2.63 2.93
CA ARG A 55 9.03 2.09 2.65
C ARG A 55 8.99 0.66 2.11
N GLU A 56 8.19 -0.22 2.69
CA GLU A 56 8.07 -1.60 2.20
C GLU A 56 7.36 -1.68 0.85
N ILE A 57 6.33 -0.85 0.61
CA ILE A 57 5.71 -0.71 -0.72
C ILE A 57 6.77 -0.31 -1.76
N LEU A 58 7.54 0.75 -1.49
CA LEU A 58 8.57 1.23 -2.40
C LEU A 58 9.69 0.20 -2.61
N ARG A 59 10.05 -0.55 -1.56
CA ARG A 59 11.09 -1.59 -1.63
C ARG A 59 10.67 -2.75 -2.52
N MET A 60 9.44 -3.26 -2.37
CA MET A 60 8.93 -4.36 -3.19
C MET A 60 8.63 -3.92 -4.62
N TRP A 61 8.14 -2.68 -4.80
CA TRP A 61 7.88 -2.13 -6.13
C TRP A 61 9.17 -1.79 -6.89
N LYS A 62 10.23 -1.34 -6.20
CA LYS A 62 11.53 -1.04 -6.84
C LYS A 62 12.23 -2.25 -7.46
N TRP A 63 11.78 -3.47 -7.17
CA TRP A 63 12.36 -4.67 -7.77
C TRP A 63 11.77 -4.94 -9.16
N ASN A 64 11.76 -3.93 -10.02
CA ASN A 64 11.58 -4.04 -11.47
C ASN A 64 12.65 -3.18 -12.19
N GLU A 65 13.84 -3.10 -11.61
CA GLU A 65 15.00 -2.38 -12.14
C GLU A 65 15.72 -3.21 -13.25
N ASN A 66 14.99 -4.08 -13.95
CA ASN A 66 15.47 -4.76 -15.17
C ASN A 66 15.02 -4.03 -16.46
N ASP A 67 14.39 -2.85 -16.35
CA ASP A 67 14.11 -1.94 -17.47
C ASP A 67 15.35 -1.07 -17.81
N ASP A 68 16.54 -1.66 -17.81
CA ASP A 68 17.71 -1.06 -18.46
C ASP A 68 17.87 -1.71 -19.85
N ASP A 69 17.29 -1.04 -20.85
CA ASP A 69 17.65 -1.01 -22.28
C ASP A 69 17.98 -2.35 -23.01
N ASP A 70 17.01 -2.86 -23.80
CA ASP A 70 17.27 -3.28 -25.20
C ASP A 70 15.94 -3.39 -25.98
N ASP A 71 15.93 -2.82 -27.19
CA ASP A 71 14.85 -2.84 -28.20
C ASP A 71 14.25 -4.25 -28.43
N ASP A 72 12.92 -4.39 -28.49
CA ASP A 72 12.15 -4.70 -29.73
C ASP A 72 10.66 -4.92 -29.41
N ASP A 73 9.79 -4.62 -30.38
CA ASP A 73 8.34 -4.88 -30.42
C ASP A 73 7.93 -6.21 -29.74
N ASP A 74 7.27 -6.17 -28.58
CA ASP A 74 6.23 -7.13 -28.26
C ASP A 74 5.14 -6.47 -27.40
N ASP A 75 3.94 -6.46 -27.96
CA ASP A 75 2.70 -5.87 -27.44
C ASP A 75 2.13 -6.79 -26.35
N GLU A 76 2.93 -7.12 -25.33
CA GLU A 76 2.44 -7.78 -24.12
C GLU A 76 1.91 -6.68 -23.18
N GLU A 77 0.59 -6.59 -23.09
CA GLU A 77 -0.12 -5.83 -22.05
C GLU A 77 0.35 -6.35 -20.68
N GLU A 78 1.44 -5.78 -20.15
CA GLU A 78 1.87 -5.93 -18.77
C GLU A 78 0.65 -5.63 -17.90
N GLU A 79 0.04 -6.66 -17.29
CA GLU A 79 -1.14 -6.50 -16.47
C GLU A 79 -0.82 -5.46 -15.38
N ASP A 80 -1.42 -4.27 -15.50
CA ASP A 80 -1.26 -3.13 -14.59
C ASP A 80 -1.35 -3.58 -13.13
N GLU A 81 -0.23 -4.00 -12.53
CA GLU A 81 -0.21 -4.43 -11.14
C GLU A 81 -0.64 -3.21 -10.32
N THR A 82 -1.83 -3.30 -9.72
CA THR A 82 -2.48 -2.13 -9.14
C THR A 82 -1.61 -1.58 -8.01
N HIS A 83 -0.93 -0.48 -8.27
CA HIS A 83 0.03 0.09 -7.33
C HIS A 83 -0.66 0.41 -5.99
N PRO A 84 -0.10 -0.04 -4.85
CA PRO A 84 -0.71 0.19 -3.52
C PRO A 84 -1.00 1.66 -3.17
N LEU A 85 -0.21 2.59 -3.71
CA LEU A 85 -0.39 4.04 -3.53
C LEU A 85 -1.52 4.61 -4.40
N ARG A 86 -1.92 3.90 -5.46
CA ARG A 86 -3.04 4.22 -6.35
C ARG A 86 -4.35 3.55 -5.93
N MET A 87 -4.31 2.67 -4.92
CA MET A 87 -5.51 2.03 -4.39
C MET A 87 -6.52 3.07 -3.89
N TRP A 88 -7.76 2.97 -4.32
CA TRP A 88 -8.87 3.77 -3.80
C TRP A 88 -9.57 3.07 -2.64
N ASN A 89 -10.05 3.86 -1.67
CA ASN A 89 -11.01 3.40 -0.67
C ASN A 89 -12.45 3.41 -1.23
N GLU A 90 -13.43 2.97 -0.43
CA GLU A 90 -14.86 2.95 -0.86
C GLU A 90 -15.45 4.34 -1.14
N ARG A 91 -14.76 5.41 -0.74
CA ARG A 91 -15.16 6.81 -1.02
C ARG A 91 -14.41 7.40 -2.22
N GLY A 92 -13.64 6.59 -2.95
CA GLY A 92 -12.84 7.03 -4.10
C GLY A 92 -11.58 7.82 -3.74
N GLY A 93 -11.23 7.94 -2.47
CA GLY A 93 -10.01 8.62 -2.03
C GLY A 93 -8.82 7.65 -2.01
N THR A 94 -7.66 8.12 -2.46
CA THR A 94 -6.37 7.43 -2.28
C THR A 94 -5.76 7.78 -0.91
N PRO A 95 -4.71 7.07 -0.44
CA PRO A 95 -4.07 7.39 0.83
C PRO A 95 -3.58 8.84 0.91
N LEU A 96 -3.10 9.38 -0.23
CA LEU A 96 -2.67 10.78 -0.33
C LEU A 96 -3.82 11.76 -0.12
N HIS A 97 -5.01 11.48 -0.66
CA HIS A 97 -6.19 12.31 -0.41
C HIS A 97 -6.55 12.34 1.08
N ILE A 98 -6.44 11.22 1.78
CA ILE A 98 -6.71 11.15 3.23
C ILE A 98 -5.66 11.94 4.03
N ALA A 99 -4.39 11.87 3.62
CA ALA A 99 -3.30 12.61 4.26
C ALA A 99 -3.52 14.13 4.14
N ALA A 100 -3.80 14.60 2.93
CA ALA A 100 -4.08 16.02 2.65
C ALA A 100 -5.33 16.51 3.42
N LEU A 101 -6.41 15.71 3.46
CA LEU A 101 -7.61 16.03 4.23
C LEU A 101 -7.36 16.18 5.74
N ARG A 102 -6.36 15.48 6.29
CA ARG A 102 -5.99 15.57 7.71
C ARG A 102 -4.93 16.61 8.02
N GLY A 103 -4.45 17.37 7.04
CA GLY A 103 -3.41 18.37 7.24
C GLY A 103 -2.02 17.77 7.44
N PHE A 104 -1.76 16.56 6.90
CA PHE A 104 -0.40 16.07 6.71
C PHE A 104 0.19 16.78 5.49
N THR A 105 0.76 17.96 5.72
CA THR A 105 1.51 18.78 4.75
C THR A 105 2.95 18.93 5.17
#